data_AF-A0A1G1E425-F1
#
_entry.id   AF-A0A1G1E425-F1
#
_cell.length_a   1.000
_cell.length_b   1.000
_cell.length_c   1.000
_cell.angle_alpha   90.00
_cell.angle_beta   90.00
_cell.angle_gamma   90.00
#
_symmetry.space_group_name_H-M   'P 1'
#
loop_
_entity.id
_entity.type
_entity.pdbx_description
1 polymer ?
#
loop_
_entity_poly.entity_id
_entity_poly.type
_entity_poly.pdbx_seq_one_letter_code
_entity_poly.pdbx_strand_id
1 'polypeptide(L)'
;MFDDEKFDKYEYKNIPLNRDCYLVDEKYAAEYESMYIGVFQGQDWKPIGYVSFIAVRAVHEKSIELSWYPNTYDRFHEMCIFLPKSKINQCIGCWQWEWKPTIFVESNWLNDLHAKAFSVFGIVDAVGVRKAIQDELLSREKLLELRFKIDHLSSKYLDISFISFADSILIKSNWTVGSVHNDLSYTYRPEAFIEVAQQFQIIFRETLGLDCYTILTQGYNEYYDDDLLHISETKNHISLNSLGVPFAQLLSIEKSVREAIKNGIHPPSELYLDQTFYHSLHLRHDYNKNNRPKAAYKPIMSEKPAHYFYADLQTIVNNLKGEE
;
A
#
# COMPACT_ATOMS: atom_id res chain seq x y z
N MET A 1 -3.17 36.76 -2.47
CA MET A 1 -3.82 35.50 -2.91
C MET A 1 -4.33 34.83 -1.65
N PHE A 2 -5.65 34.84 -1.46
CA PHE A 2 -6.44 34.58 -0.25
C PHE A 2 -6.43 35.68 0.81
N ASP A 3 -6.56 36.96 0.43
CA ASP A 3 -6.40 38.08 1.39
C ASP A 3 -7.65 38.48 2.19
N ASP A 4 -8.81 37.88 1.90
CA ASP A 4 -10.03 38.03 2.69
C ASP A 4 -9.86 37.41 4.09
N GLU A 5 -10.33 38.10 5.13
CA GLU A 5 -10.21 37.70 6.54
C GLU A 5 -10.94 36.39 6.87
N LYS A 6 -11.87 35.98 6.01
CA LYS A 6 -12.62 34.72 6.15
C LYS A 6 -11.77 33.50 5.83
N PHE A 7 -10.64 33.65 5.13
CA PHE A 7 -9.76 32.53 4.84
C PHE A 7 -8.85 32.18 6.02
N ASP A 8 -8.82 30.90 6.37
CA ASP A 8 -7.87 30.36 7.33
C ASP A 8 -6.54 30.06 6.61
N LYS A 9 -5.54 30.92 6.83
CA LYS A 9 -4.18 30.69 6.34
C LYS A 9 -3.39 29.86 7.34
N TYR A 10 -3.04 28.63 6.96
CA TYR A 10 -2.23 27.76 7.81
C TYR A 10 -0.75 27.93 7.47
N GLU A 11 0.03 28.36 8.46
CA GLU A 11 1.48 28.24 8.37
C GLU A 11 1.89 26.77 8.28
N TYR A 12 3.04 26.49 7.66
CA TYR A 12 3.55 25.12 7.46
C TYR A 12 3.51 24.25 8.73
N LYS A 13 3.92 24.77 9.89
CA LYS A 13 3.92 24.04 11.17
C LYS A 13 2.53 23.85 11.77
N ASN A 14 1.57 24.64 11.33
CA ASN A 14 0.20 24.70 11.85
C ASN A 14 -0.80 24.04 10.89
N ILE A 15 -0.32 23.33 9.86
CA ILE A 15 -1.18 22.55 8.97
C ILE A 15 -1.96 21.52 9.82
N PRO A 16 -3.30 21.47 9.70
CA PRO A 16 -4.12 20.64 10.58
C PRO A 16 -3.84 19.14 10.44
N LEU A 17 -3.62 18.47 11.57
CA LEU A 17 -3.36 17.03 11.65
C LEU A 17 -4.64 16.20 11.83
N ASN A 18 -4.59 14.95 11.37
CA ASN A 18 -5.56 13.88 11.60
C ASN A 18 -7.02 14.25 11.26
N ARG A 19 -7.19 14.99 10.16
CA ARG A 19 -8.50 15.30 9.58
C ARG A 19 -8.40 15.25 8.06
N ASP A 20 -9.55 15.18 7.42
CA ASP A 20 -9.64 15.23 5.98
C ASP A 20 -9.14 16.58 5.46
N CYS A 21 -8.24 16.51 4.50
CA CYS A 21 -7.68 17.63 3.76
C CYS A 21 -7.77 17.33 2.26
N TYR A 22 -7.58 18.37 1.45
CA TYR A 22 -7.41 18.23 0.01
C TYR A 22 -6.00 18.59 -0.41
N LEU A 23 -5.51 17.87 -1.41
CA LEU A 23 -4.29 18.18 -2.13
C LEU A 23 -4.67 18.63 -3.54
N VAL A 24 -4.28 19.85 -3.92
CA VAL A 24 -4.75 20.51 -5.14
C VAL A 24 -3.58 21.13 -5.89
N ASP A 25 -3.64 21.08 -7.22
CA ASP A 25 -2.67 21.73 -8.10
C ASP A 25 -2.70 23.25 -7.91
N GLU A 26 -1.53 23.86 -7.71
CA GLU A 26 -1.35 25.31 -7.55
C GLU A 26 -2.02 26.14 -8.63
N LYS A 27 -2.13 25.62 -9.87
CA LYS A 27 -2.70 26.36 -10.99
C LYS A 27 -4.15 26.76 -10.76
N TYR A 28 -4.86 26.03 -9.88
CA TYR A 28 -6.26 26.31 -9.54
C TYR A 28 -6.41 27.30 -8.37
N ALA A 29 -5.33 27.75 -7.73
CA ALA A 29 -5.43 28.57 -6.52
C ALA A 29 -6.25 29.87 -6.72
N ALA A 30 -6.05 30.58 -7.82
CA ALA A 30 -6.79 31.81 -8.12
C ALA A 30 -8.29 31.55 -8.40
N GLU A 31 -8.62 30.42 -9.04
CA GLU A 31 -10.01 30.01 -9.28
C GLU A 31 -10.71 29.63 -7.98
N TYR A 32 -10.01 28.93 -7.07
CA TYR A 32 -10.50 28.64 -5.72
C TYR A 32 -10.76 29.91 -4.91
N GLU A 33 -9.82 30.86 -4.90
CA GLU A 33 -10.00 32.16 -4.23
C GLU A 33 -11.24 32.88 -4.75
N SER A 34 -11.36 33.00 -6.08
CA SER A 34 -12.49 33.68 -6.72
C SER A 34 -13.82 33.01 -6.41
N MET A 35 -13.86 31.67 -6.44
CA MET A 35 -15.05 30.89 -6.13
C MET A 35 -15.51 31.09 -4.68
N TYR A 36 -14.61 31.02 -3.71
CA TYR A 36 -14.98 31.20 -2.31
C TYR A 36 -15.34 32.65 -1.97
N ILE A 37 -14.69 33.64 -2.57
CA ILE A 37 -15.13 35.05 -2.44
C ILE A 37 -16.57 35.21 -2.94
N GLY A 38 -16.92 34.57 -4.06
CA GLY A 38 -18.29 34.52 -4.56
C GLY A 38 -19.25 33.89 -3.54
N VAL A 39 -18.88 32.75 -2.96
CA VAL A 39 -19.67 32.08 -1.91
C VAL A 39 -19.84 32.98 -0.68
N PHE A 40 -18.80 33.71 -0.27
CA PHE A 40 -18.87 34.67 0.84
C PHE A 40 -19.85 35.82 0.57
N GLN A 41 -20.14 36.09 -0.71
CA GLN A 41 -21.09 37.09 -1.19
C GLN A 41 -22.47 36.50 -1.54
N GLY A 42 -22.69 35.21 -1.27
CA GLY A 42 -23.96 34.52 -1.51
C GLY A 42 -24.13 33.92 -2.91
N GLN A 43 -23.06 33.77 -3.68
CA GLN A 43 -23.09 33.04 -4.95
C GLN A 43 -23.01 31.53 -4.73
N ASP A 44 -23.45 30.76 -5.73
CA ASP A 44 -23.39 29.30 -5.69
C ASP A 44 -21.96 28.78 -5.78
N TRP A 45 -21.68 27.73 -5.00
CA TRP A 45 -20.42 26.99 -5.08
C TRP A 45 -20.30 26.24 -6.40
N LYS A 46 -19.07 26.16 -6.94
CA LYS A 46 -18.77 25.41 -8.17
C LYS A 46 -17.52 24.54 -7.99
N PRO A 47 -17.49 23.33 -8.54
CA PRO A 47 -16.30 22.47 -8.50
C PRO A 47 -15.19 23.06 -9.36
N ILE A 48 -13.98 23.14 -8.81
CA ILE A 48 -12.78 23.61 -9.50
C ILE A 48 -11.74 22.49 -9.51
N GLY A 49 -11.33 22.10 -10.71
CA GLY A 49 -10.27 21.12 -10.93
C GLY A 49 -10.54 19.75 -10.27
N TYR A 50 -9.47 19.07 -9.95
CA TYR A 50 -9.47 17.76 -9.28
C TYR A 50 -8.78 17.88 -7.93
N VAL A 51 -9.27 17.10 -6.96
CA VAL A 51 -8.71 17.04 -5.60
C VAL A 51 -8.19 15.64 -5.33
N SER A 52 -7.05 15.56 -4.65
CA SER A 52 -6.57 14.32 -4.03
C SER A 52 -6.97 14.33 -2.56
N PHE A 53 -7.62 13.25 -2.11
CA PHE A 53 -8.03 13.10 -0.71
C PHE A 53 -6.83 12.72 0.15
N ILE A 54 -6.58 13.50 1.20
CA ILE A 54 -5.46 13.27 2.11
C ILE A 54 -5.85 13.49 3.57
N ALA A 55 -5.04 12.97 4.48
CA ALA A 55 -5.00 13.37 5.88
C ALA A 55 -3.55 13.59 6.31
N VAL A 56 -3.29 14.72 6.97
CA VAL A 56 -1.93 15.04 7.43
C VAL A 56 -1.64 14.29 8.74
N ARG A 57 -0.58 13.48 8.76
CA ARG A 57 -0.24 12.61 9.90
C ARG A 57 0.84 13.19 10.80
N ALA A 58 1.82 13.86 10.19
CA ALA A 58 2.91 14.54 10.87
C ALA A 58 3.48 15.66 9.99
N VAL A 59 4.00 16.71 10.63
CA VAL A 59 4.77 17.77 9.98
C VAL A 59 6.19 17.71 10.51
N HIS A 60 7.14 17.41 9.63
CA HIS A 60 8.58 17.41 9.94
C HIS A 60 9.23 18.73 9.54
N GLU A 61 10.55 18.85 9.71
CA GLU A 61 11.26 20.07 9.35
C GLU A 61 11.23 20.37 7.84
N LYS A 62 11.30 19.32 7.01
CA LYS A 62 11.48 19.42 5.55
C LYS A 62 10.38 18.75 4.73
N SER A 63 9.44 18.04 5.37
CA SER A 63 8.38 17.30 4.70
C SER A 63 7.16 17.12 5.59
N ILE A 64 6.04 16.78 4.98
CA ILE A 64 4.81 16.41 5.65
C ILE A 64 4.52 14.94 5.32
N GLU A 65 4.25 14.15 6.36
CA GLU A 65 3.74 12.78 6.23
C GLU A 65 2.23 12.84 5.98
N LEU A 66 1.80 12.30 4.84
CA LEU A 66 0.41 12.27 4.42
C LEU A 66 -0.09 10.84 4.32
N SER A 67 -1.28 10.58 4.81
CA SER A 67 -2.12 9.50 4.30
C SER A 67 -2.82 10.01 3.06
N TRP A 68 -2.52 9.42 1.91
CA TRP A 68 -3.19 9.69 0.64
C TRP A 68 -4.15 8.55 0.32
N TYR A 69 -5.32 8.92 -0.18
CA TYR A 69 -6.39 7.98 -0.49
C TYR A 69 -6.65 7.96 -2.00
N PRO A 70 -5.85 7.21 -2.79
CA PRO A 70 -5.99 7.17 -4.25
C PRO A 70 -7.33 6.58 -4.69
N ASN A 71 -7.96 5.78 -3.84
CA ASN A 71 -9.28 5.23 -4.09
C ASN A 71 -10.07 5.13 -2.78
N THR A 72 -11.23 5.77 -2.76
CA THR A 72 -12.22 5.71 -1.68
C THR A 72 -13.60 5.31 -2.18
N TYR A 73 -13.73 5.02 -3.49
CA TYR A 73 -15.03 4.81 -4.14
C TYR A 73 -15.47 3.35 -4.02
N ASP A 74 -14.65 2.40 -4.46
CA ASP A 74 -14.94 0.96 -4.39
C ASP A 74 -14.20 0.26 -3.23
N ARG A 75 -13.02 0.76 -2.86
CA ARG A 75 -12.23 0.33 -1.71
C ARG A 75 -11.72 1.51 -0.90
N PHE A 76 -11.29 1.21 0.33
CA PHE A 76 -10.56 2.15 1.17
C PHE A 76 -9.06 1.92 1.01
N HIS A 77 -8.46 2.53 0.00
CA HIS A 77 -7.03 2.41 -0.27
C HIS A 77 -6.28 3.59 0.35
N GLU A 78 -5.40 3.31 1.29
CA GLU A 78 -4.57 4.31 1.97
C GLU A 78 -3.09 4.06 1.66
N MET A 79 -2.36 5.13 1.35
CA MET A 79 -0.93 5.13 1.08
C MET A 79 -0.23 6.20 1.91
N CYS A 80 0.90 5.84 2.51
CA CYS A 80 1.76 6.83 3.17
C CYS A 80 2.67 7.47 2.12
N ILE A 81 2.61 8.80 1.99
CA ILE A 81 3.47 9.59 1.11
C ILE A 81 4.10 10.76 1.86
N PHE A 82 5.25 11.23 1.38
CA PHE A 82 5.91 12.42 1.91
C PHE A 82 5.81 13.57 0.92
N LEU A 83 5.24 14.69 1.36
CA LEU A 83 5.19 15.94 0.61
C LEU A 83 6.33 16.85 1.07
N PRO A 84 7.35 17.12 0.23
CA PRO A 84 8.43 18.02 0.60
C PRO A 84 7.91 19.44 0.83
N LYS A 85 8.44 20.13 1.84
CA LYS A 85 8.08 21.52 2.16
C LYS A 85 8.25 22.45 0.97
N SER A 86 9.28 22.22 0.15
CA SER A 86 9.56 23.01 -1.04
C SER A 86 8.49 22.91 -2.13
N LYS A 87 7.64 21.88 -2.09
CA LYS A 87 6.57 21.64 -3.07
C LYS A 87 5.22 22.21 -2.64
N ILE A 88 5.16 22.83 -1.46
CA ILE A 88 3.95 23.42 -0.91
C ILE A 88 3.97 24.92 -1.19
N ASN A 89 2.93 25.41 -1.84
CA ASN A 89 2.75 26.85 -2.02
C ASN A 89 2.05 27.47 -0.82
N GLN A 90 0.89 26.92 -0.44
CA GLN A 90 0.08 27.44 0.65
C GLN A 90 -0.93 26.38 1.12
N CYS A 91 -1.36 26.50 2.37
CA CYS A 91 -2.46 25.71 2.92
C CYS A 91 -3.56 26.68 3.39
N ILE A 92 -4.74 26.55 2.80
CA ILE A 92 -5.88 27.44 3.02
C ILE A 92 -7.08 26.59 3.41
N GLY A 93 -7.90 27.07 4.34
CA GLY A 93 -9.22 26.52 4.61
C GLY A 93 -10.21 27.62 4.92
N CYS A 94 -11.42 27.22 5.29
CA CYS A 94 -12.41 28.17 5.75
C CYS A 94 -13.42 27.47 6.66
N TRP A 95 -13.20 27.54 7.97
CA TRP A 95 -14.00 26.82 8.97
C TRP A 95 -15.48 27.22 8.95
N GLN A 96 -15.77 28.49 8.62
CA GLN A 96 -17.12 29.04 8.58
C GLN A 96 -18.02 28.39 7.50
N TRP A 97 -17.42 27.79 6.47
CA TRP A 97 -18.14 27.10 5.39
C TRP A 97 -17.75 25.62 5.28
N GLU A 98 -17.20 25.05 6.37
CA GLU A 98 -16.72 23.66 6.41
C GLU A 98 -15.76 23.30 5.26
N TRP A 99 -15.06 24.30 4.71
CA TRP A 99 -14.06 24.05 3.68
C TRP A 99 -12.88 23.35 4.32
N LYS A 100 -12.73 22.06 3.98
CA LYS A 100 -11.60 21.22 4.39
C LYS A 100 -10.28 21.93 4.04
N PRO A 101 -9.27 21.91 4.93
CA PRO A 101 -7.97 22.48 4.62
C PRO A 101 -7.42 21.92 3.30
N THR A 102 -7.10 22.81 2.38
CA THR A 102 -6.57 22.51 1.05
C THR A 102 -5.12 22.93 0.99
N ILE A 103 -4.24 21.97 0.67
CA ILE A 103 -2.82 22.20 0.42
C ILE A 103 -2.63 22.34 -1.09
N PHE A 104 -2.21 23.53 -1.53
CA PHE A 104 -1.84 23.79 -2.91
C PHE A 104 -0.37 23.42 -3.13
N VAL A 105 -0.10 22.61 -4.14
CA VAL A 105 1.22 22.07 -4.44
C VAL A 105 1.63 22.29 -5.88
N GLU A 106 2.93 22.26 -6.14
CA GLU A 106 3.49 22.38 -7.49
C GLU A 106 2.87 21.36 -8.46
N SER A 107 2.48 21.80 -9.66
CA SER A 107 1.78 20.95 -10.65
C SER A 107 2.59 19.69 -10.99
N ASN A 108 3.91 19.83 -11.20
CA ASN A 108 4.78 18.71 -11.58
C ASN A 108 4.81 17.63 -10.49
N TRP A 109 4.92 18.04 -9.22
CA TRP A 109 4.96 17.07 -8.12
C TRP A 109 3.64 16.29 -8.00
N LEU A 110 2.50 16.97 -8.17
CA LEU A 110 1.20 16.30 -8.12
C LEU A 110 0.99 15.36 -9.32
N ASN A 111 1.41 15.79 -10.51
CA ASN A 111 1.36 14.94 -11.70
C ASN A 111 2.23 13.68 -11.53
N ASP A 112 3.45 13.84 -10.99
CA ASP A 112 4.36 12.73 -10.71
C ASP A 112 3.76 11.75 -9.70
N LEU A 113 3.09 12.24 -8.65
CA LEU A 113 2.40 11.40 -7.67
C LEU A 113 1.37 10.47 -8.33
N HIS A 114 0.58 11.01 -9.27
CA HIS A 114 -0.46 10.25 -9.98
C HIS A 114 0.08 9.40 -11.13
N ALA A 115 1.23 9.75 -11.70
CA ALA A 115 1.89 9.00 -12.75
C ALA A 115 2.78 7.86 -12.23
N LYS A 116 3.09 7.86 -10.93
CA LYS A 116 4.03 6.91 -10.36
C LYS A 116 3.51 5.48 -10.32
N ALA A 117 4.43 4.54 -10.51
CA ALA A 117 4.24 3.16 -10.13
C ALA A 117 4.44 2.96 -8.62
N PHE A 118 3.51 2.22 -8.02
CA PHE A 118 3.57 1.72 -6.66
C PHE A 118 3.68 0.20 -6.71
N SER A 119 3.91 -0.45 -5.56
CA SER A 119 4.08 -1.90 -5.55
C SER A 119 3.35 -2.59 -4.41
N VAL A 120 2.97 -3.84 -4.66
CA VAL A 120 2.61 -4.82 -3.66
C VAL A 120 3.78 -5.78 -3.50
N PHE A 121 4.09 -6.14 -2.25
CA PHE A 121 5.10 -7.13 -1.92
C PHE A 121 4.52 -8.21 -1.03
N GLY A 122 4.95 -9.44 -1.28
CA GLY A 122 4.66 -10.57 -0.43
C GLY A 122 5.86 -11.48 -0.25
N ILE A 123 5.97 -12.09 0.93
CA ILE A 123 6.87 -13.21 1.18
C ILE A 123 6.03 -14.40 1.61
N VAL A 124 6.30 -15.53 1.00
CA VAL A 124 5.76 -16.84 1.36
C VAL A 124 6.90 -17.63 1.96
N ASP A 125 6.75 -18.14 3.16
CA ASP A 125 7.79 -18.90 3.86
C ASP A 125 7.26 -20.24 4.34
N ALA A 126 8.01 -21.31 4.11
CA ALA A 126 7.62 -22.64 4.53
C ALA A 126 7.88 -22.88 6.01
N VAL A 127 6.94 -23.54 6.67
CA VAL A 127 7.04 -23.87 8.10
C VAL A 127 7.69 -25.24 8.27
N GLY A 128 8.64 -25.34 9.21
CA GLY A 128 9.20 -26.64 9.62
C GLY A 128 10.27 -27.22 8.69
N VAL A 129 10.78 -26.44 7.73
CA VAL A 129 11.79 -26.87 6.74
C VAL A 129 13.02 -27.48 7.41
N ARG A 130 13.54 -26.86 8.48
CA ARG A 130 14.69 -27.41 9.22
C ARG A 130 14.46 -28.84 9.70
N LYS A 131 13.27 -29.12 10.23
CA LYS A 131 12.88 -30.45 10.69
C LYS A 131 12.73 -31.40 9.50
N ALA A 132 12.10 -30.95 8.41
CA ALA A 132 11.96 -31.74 7.18
C ALA A 132 13.31 -32.14 6.56
N ILE A 133 14.31 -31.28 6.63
CA ILE A 133 15.69 -31.59 6.21
C ILE A 133 16.30 -32.64 7.15
N GLN A 134 16.17 -32.47 8.47
CA GLN A 134 16.70 -33.41 9.46
C GLN A 134 16.07 -34.81 9.35
N ASP A 135 14.79 -34.87 9.00
CA ASP A 135 14.01 -36.09 8.85
C ASP A 135 14.10 -36.65 7.40
N GLU A 136 14.97 -36.08 6.54
CA GLU A 136 15.19 -36.47 5.13
C GLU A 136 13.90 -36.52 4.27
N LEU A 137 12.91 -35.68 4.59
CA LEU A 137 11.60 -35.67 3.93
C LEU A 137 11.58 -34.91 2.59
N LEU A 138 12.62 -34.12 2.32
CA LEU A 138 12.77 -33.27 1.14
C LEU A 138 13.65 -33.96 0.09
N SER A 139 13.03 -34.72 -0.81
CA SER A 139 13.73 -35.36 -1.93
C SER A 139 13.93 -34.39 -3.09
N ARG A 140 14.89 -34.71 -3.97
CA ARG A 140 15.14 -33.93 -5.20
C ARG A 140 13.90 -33.85 -6.09
N GLU A 141 13.14 -34.94 -6.18
CA GLU A 141 11.93 -35.05 -6.98
C GLU A 141 10.86 -34.09 -6.48
N LYS A 142 10.63 -34.03 -5.16
CA LYS A 142 9.70 -33.08 -4.54
C LYS A 142 10.09 -31.62 -4.79
N LEU A 143 11.39 -31.30 -4.73
CA LEU A 143 11.88 -29.95 -4.99
C LEU A 143 11.73 -29.55 -6.47
N LEU A 144 11.93 -30.49 -7.39
CA LEU A 144 11.67 -30.27 -8.82
C LEU A 144 10.17 -30.08 -9.07
N GLU A 145 9.32 -30.90 -8.46
CA GLU A 145 7.86 -30.79 -8.57
C GLU A 145 7.36 -29.44 -8.02
N LEU A 146 7.85 -29.02 -6.85
CA LEU A 146 7.56 -27.72 -6.26
C LEU A 146 7.87 -26.59 -7.26
N ARG A 147 9.07 -26.61 -7.84
CA ARG A 147 9.48 -25.63 -8.86
C ARG A 147 8.53 -25.63 -10.05
N PHE A 148 8.18 -26.80 -10.61
CA PHE A 148 7.27 -26.87 -11.75
C PHE A 148 5.86 -26.34 -11.42
N LYS A 149 5.33 -26.64 -10.22
CA LYS A 149 4.04 -26.10 -9.79
C LYS A 149 4.08 -24.58 -9.60
N ILE A 150 5.19 -24.03 -9.09
CA ILE A 150 5.39 -22.57 -8.98
C ILE A 150 5.51 -21.93 -10.36
N ASP A 151 6.28 -22.51 -11.30
CA ASP A 151 6.39 -22.02 -12.68
C ASP A 151 5.01 -22.00 -13.36
N HIS A 152 4.20 -23.03 -13.12
CA HIS A 152 2.82 -23.09 -13.60
C HIS A 152 1.93 -22.00 -12.97
N LEU A 153 2.03 -21.78 -11.65
CA LEU A 153 1.31 -20.70 -10.98
C LEU A 153 1.71 -19.33 -11.53
N SER A 154 3.01 -19.04 -11.68
CA SER A 154 3.48 -17.75 -12.18
C SER A 154 3.01 -17.48 -13.61
N SER A 155 2.86 -18.50 -14.44
CA SER A 155 2.31 -18.35 -15.81
C SER A 155 0.85 -17.87 -15.84
N LYS A 156 0.11 -17.96 -14.73
CA LYS A 156 -1.29 -17.48 -14.63
C LYS A 156 -1.38 -16.03 -14.16
N TYR A 157 -0.34 -15.51 -13.52
CA TYR A 157 -0.29 -14.18 -12.92
C TYR A 157 0.88 -13.39 -13.49
N LEU A 158 0.77 -12.95 -14.76
CA LEU A 158 1.84 -12.27 -15.48
C LEU A 158 2.19 -10.89 -14.90
N ASP A 159 1.28 -10.30 -14.14
CA ASP A 159 1.42 -9.05 -13.41
C ASP A 159 2.15 -9.22 -12.07
N ILE A 160 2.42 -10.46 -11.65
CA ILE A 160 3.12 -10.80 -10.41
C ILE A 160 4.44 -11.49 -10.76
N SER A 161 5.54 -10.93 -10.30
CA SER A 161 6.85 -11.56 -10.33
C SER A 161 7.05 -12.49 -9.16
N PHE A 162 7.69 -13.63 -9.42
CA PHE A 162 7.97 -14.69 -8.45
C PHE A 162 9.48 -14.89 -8.37
N ILE A 163 10.07 -14.78 -7.17
CA ILE A 163 11.48 -15.06 -6.93
C ILE A 163 11.60 -16.04 -5.78
N SER A 164 12.03 -17.26 -6.07
CA SER A 164 12.31 -18.27 -5.05
C SER A 164 13.72 -18.09 -4.48
N PHE A 165 13.86 -18.16 -3.16
CA PHE A 165 15.14 -18.18 -2.46
C PHE A 165 15.07 -19.14 -1.26
N ALA A 166 15.91 -20.17 -1.27
CA ALA A 166 15.87 -21.24 -0.26
C ALA A 166 14.45 -21.82 -0.08
N ASP A 167 13.85 -21.63 1.10
CA ASP A 167 12.51 -22.08 1.50
C ASP A 167 11.44 -20.98 1.45
N SER A 168 11.78 -19.81 0.94
CA SER A 168 10.87 -18.69 0.80
C SER A 168 10.70 -18.25 -0.66
N ILE A 169 9.60 -17.56 -0.93
CA ILE A 169 9.28 -16.99 -2.25
C ILE A 169 8.86 -15.54 -2.06
N LEU A 170 9.53 -14.64 -2.76
CA LEU A 170 9.10 -13.26 -2.88
C LEU A 170 8.15 -13.13 -4.06
N ILE A 171 7.03 -12.45 -3.83
CA ILE A 171 6.10 -12.03 -4.88
C ILE A 171 6.00 -10.51 -4.93
N LYS A 172 5.96 -9.95 -6.14
CA LYS A 172 5.90 -8.49 -6.35
C LYS A 172 5.02 -8.17 -7.55
N SER A 173 4.18 -7.14 -7.44
CA SER A 173 3.54 -6.50 -8.58
C SER A 173 3.74 -4.99 -8.52
N ASN A 174 3.64 -4.35 -9.68
CA ASN A 174 3.52 -2.90 -9.78
C ASN A 174 2.05 -2.55 -10.05
N TRP A 175 1.64 -1.37 -9.60
CA TRP A 175 0.31 -0.82 -9.86
C TRP A 175 0.37 0.70 -9.98
N THR A 176 -0.63 1.26 -10.63
CA THR A 176 -0.73 2.70 -10.96
C THR A 176 -2.03 3.26 -10.44
N VAL A 177 -2.05 4.57 -10.18
CA VAL A 177 -3.28 5.31 -9.80
C VAL A 177 -3.90 5.96 -11.02
N GLY A 178 -3.09 6.71 -11.77
CA GLY A 178 -3.57 7.52 -12.87
C GLY A 178 -4.24 8.82 -12.42
N SER A 179 -4.60 9.63 -13.41
CA SER A 179 -5.37 10.85 -13.23
C SER A 179 -6.13 11.17 -14.52
N VAL A 180 -7.10 12.07 -14.45
CA VAL A 180 -7.79 12.61 -15.63
C VAL A 180 -6.89 13.36 -16.62
N HIS A 181 -5.63 13.60 -16.25
CA HIS A 181 -4.65 14.31 -17.06
C HIS A 181 -3.61 13.38 -17.68
N ASN A 182 -3.71 12.07 -17.45
CA ASN A 182 -2.83 11.08 -18.07
C ASN A 182 -3.63 9.85 -18.56
N ASP A 183 -3.01 9.04 -19.41
CA ASP A 183 -3.64 7.83 -19.97
C ASP A 183 -3.52 6.62 -19.03
N LEU A 184 -3.06 6.83 -17.79
CA LEU A 184 -2.90 5.75 -16.82
C LEU A 184 -4.22 5.50 -16.10
N SER A 185 -4.53 4.23 -15.90
CA SER A 185 -5.68 3.80 -15.11
C SER A 185 -5.24 3.28 -13.74
N TYR A 186 -6.21 3.18 -12.83
CA TYR A 186 -6.03 2.56 -11.54
C TYR A 186 -5.99 1.03 -11.71
N THR A 187 -4.88 0.39 -11.33
CA THR A 187 -4.63 -1.05 -11.59
C THR A 187 -4.43 -1.90 -10.33
N TYR A 188 -4.64 -1.32 -9.15
CA TYR A 188 -4.40 -2.01 -7.88
C TYR A 188 -5.39 -3.16 -7.63
N ARG A 189 -4.86 -4.39 -7.56
CA ARG A 189 -5.61 -5.63 -7.34
C ARG A 189 -4.96 -6.52 -6.25
N PRO A 190 -5.11 -6.17 -4.96
CA PRO A 190 -4.52 -6.93 -3.85
C PRO A 190 -5.14 -8.32 -3.67
N GLU A 191 -6.35 -8.55 -4.16
CA GLU A 191 -7.04 -9.84 -4.07
C GLU A 191 -6.26 -10.97 -4.78
N ALA A 192 -5.60 -10.66 -5.90
CA ALA A 192 -4.76 -11.62 -6.61
C ALA A 192 -3.62 -12.17 -5.73
N PHE A 193 -3.12 -11.39 -4.76
CA PHE A 193 -2.11 -11.87 -3.81
C PHE A 193 -2.68 -12.82 -2.76
N ILE A 194 -3.96 -12.66 -2.40
CA ILE A 194 -4.66 -13.60 -1.51
C ILE A 194 -4.89 -14.92 -2.24
N GLU A 195 -5.29 -14.88 -3.51
CA GLU A 195 -5.42 -16.09 -4.35
C GLU A 195 -4.08 -16.80 -4.52
N VAL A 196 -3.01 -16.07 -4.84
CA VAL A 196 -1.65 -16.62 -4.95
C VAL A 196 -1.21 -17.25 -3.63
N ALA A 197 -1.48 -16.60 -2.49
CA ALA A 197 -1.21 -17.18 -1.17
C ALA A 197 -1.97 -18.51 -0.96
N GLN A 198 -3.22 -18.60 -1.42
CA GLN A 198 -3.98 -19.85 -1.38
C GLN A 198 -3.38 -20.96 -2.24
N GLN A 199 -2.95 -20.62 -3.45
CA GLN A 199 -2.29 -21.59 -4.31
C GLN A 199 -0.98 -22.06 -3.70
N PHE A 200 -0.21 -21.19 -3.03
CA PHE A 200 0.99 -21.62 -2.32
C PHE A 200 0.71 -22.58 -1.17
N GLN A 201 -0.32 -22.34 -0.34
CA GLN A 201 -0.69 -23.27 0.71
C GLN A 201 -0.94 -24.68 0.16
N ILE A 202 -1.69 -24.78 -0.93
CA ILE A 202 -1.98 -26.04 -1.61
C ILE A 202 -0.70 -26.67 -2.15
N ILE A 203 0.10 -25.90 -2.89
CA ILE A 203 1.33 -26.39 -3.53
C ILE A 203 2.31 -26.93 -2.49
N PHE A 204 2.60 -26.18 -1.42
CA PHE A 204 3.55 -26.59 -0.38
C PHE A 204 3.06 -27.84 0.38
N ARG A 205 1.77 -27.88 0.72
CA ARG A 205 1.18 -29.02 1.43
C ARG A 205 1.19 -30.29 0.58
N GLU A 206 0.80 -30.20 -0.68
CA GLU A 206 0.75 -31.36 -1.58
C GLU A 206 2.14 -31.90 -1.94
N THR A 207 3.11 -31.01 -2.19
CA THR A 207 4.44 -31.42 -2.67
C THR A 207 5.40 -31.78 -1.55
N LEU A 208 5.45 -30.95 -0.51
CA LEU A 208 6.42 -31.10 0.59
C LEU A 208 5.80 -31.72 1.84
N GLY A 209 4.47 -31.67 1.99
CA GLY A 209 3.80 -31.97 3.26
C GLY A 209 4.04 -30.91 4.32
N LEU A 210 4.38 -29.68 3.89
CA LEU A 210 4.66 -28.55 4.78
C LEU A 210 3.59 -27.48 4.60
N ASP A 211 3.21 -26.84 5.70
CA ASP A 211 2.44 -25.61 5.66
C ASP A 211 3.35 -24.43 5.31
N CYS A 212 2.78 -23.32 4.85
CA CYS A 212 3.49 -22.06 4.69
C CYS A 212 2.74 -20.93 5.38
N TYR A 213 3.32 -19.73 5.39
CA TYR A 213 2.59 -18.50 5.71
C TYR A 213 2.97 -17.41 4.72
N THR A 214 2.07 -16.45 4.55
CA THR A 214 2.29 -15.31 3.66
C THR A 214 2.21 -14.00 4.42
N ILE A 215 3.19 -13.13 4.21
CA ILE A 215 3.15 -11.74 4.68
C ILE A 215 2.94 -10.84 3.46
N LEU A 216 1.97 -9.94 3.51
CA LEU A 216 1.67 -9.00 2.41
C LEU A 216 1.72 -7.55 2.89
N THR A 217 2.31 -6.69 2.06
CA THR A 217 2.35 -5.23 2.27
C THR A 217 2.28 -4.51 0.94
N GLN A 218 2.05 -3.20 1.00
CA GLN A 218 2.12 -2.32 -0.15
C GLN A 218 2.92 -1.07 0.17
N GLY A 219 3.28 -0.33 -0.87
CA GLY A 219 3.75 1.02 -0.70
C GLY A 219 4.45 1.57 -1.91
N TYR A 220 5.20 2.63 -1.66
CA TYR A 220 5.91 3.41 -2.64
C TYR A 220 7.15 2.67 -3.18
N ASN A 221 7.35 2.73 -4.50
CA ASN A 221 8.56 2.23 -5.18
C ASN A 221 9.37 3.40 -5.76
N GLU A 222 10.65 3.55 -5.42
CA GLU A 222 11.49 4.62 -5.98
C GLU A 222 11.93 4.35 -7.42
N TYR A 223 11.96 3.10 -7.87
CA TYR A 223 12.25 2.83 -9.28
C TYR A 223 11.09 3.30 -10.16
N TYR A 224 11.44 4.03 -11.21
CA TYR A 224 10.51 4.63 -12.17
C TYR A 224 10.32 3.81 -13.45
N ASP A 225 10.99 2.66 -13.56
CA ASP A 225 10.83 1.75 -14.70
C ASP A 225 9.63 0.82 -14.47
N ASP A 226 8.79 0.69 -15.50
CA ASP A 226 7.56 -0.13 -15.47
C ASP A 226 7.85 -1.63 -15.32
N ASP A 227 9.05 -2.06 -15.71
CA ASP A 227 9.46 -3.46 -15.64
C ASP A 227 9.45 -4.00 -14.21
N LEU A 228 8.74 -5.12 -14.01
CA LEU A 228 8.65 -5.78 -12.71
C LEU A 228 10.02 -6.23 -12.19
N LEU A 229 10.89 -6.67 -13.09
CA LEU A 229 12.23 -7.20 -12.85
C LEU A 229 13.21 -6.69 -13.91
N HIS A 230 14.44 -6.41 -13.51
CA HIS A 230 15.56 -6.28 -14.43
C HIS A 230 16.42 -7.53 -14.37
N ILE A 231 16.63 -8.18 -15.52
CA ILE A 231 17.55 -9.30 -15.65
C ILE A 231 18.72 -8.83 -16.51
N SER A 232 19.92 -8.84 -15.94
CA SER A 232 21.16 -8.51 -16.69
C SER A 232 21.32 -9.42 -17.92
N GLU A 233 22.00 -8.95 -18.96
CA GLU A 233 22.27 -9.75 -20.18
C GLU A 233 22.95 -11.09 -19.87
N THR A 234 23.85 -11.10 -18.89
CA THR A 234 24.58 -12.27 -18.40
C THR A 234 23.73 -13.19 -17.51
N LYS A 235 22.48 -12.79 -17.20
CA LYS A 235 21.48 -13.52 -16.39
C LYS A 235 21.90 -13.90 -14.97
N ASN A 236 23.01 -13.34 -14.48
CA ASN A 236 23.54 -13.58 -13.14
C ASN A 236 23.15 -12.48 -12.13
N HIS A 237 22.51 -11.40 -12.58
CA HIS A 237 21.88 -10.40 -11.75
C HIS A 237 20.40 -10.28 -12.11
N ILE A 238 19.54 -10.50 -11.10
CA ILE A 238 18.10 -10.30 -11.15
C ILE A 238 17.80 -9.23 -10.10
N SER A 239 17.40 -8.05 -10.55
CA SER A 239 16.96 -6.95 -9.71
C SER A 239 15.43 -6.90 -9.72
N LEU A 240 14.83 -6.73 -8.55
CA LEU A 240 13.38 -6.51 -8.41
C LEU A 240 12.92 -5.11 -8.81
N ASN A 241 13.85 -4.27 -9.28
CA ASN A 241 13.63 -2.84 -9.51
C ASN A 241 12.83 -2.24 -8.36
N SER A 242 13.32 -2.49 -7.15
CA SER A 242 12.72 -1.98 -5.93
C SER A 242 13.79 -1.45 -5.01
N LEU A 243 13.74 -0.14 -4.82
CA LEU A 243 14.33 0.58 -3.73
C LEU A 243 13.13 1.21 -3.05
N GLY A 244 12.65 0.57 -1.98
CA GLY A 244 11.36 0.93 -1.44
C GLY A 244 11.20 0.50 0.00
N VAL A 245 10.45 1.32 0.72
CA VAL A 245 9.93 1.05 2.06
C VAL A 245 9.24 -0.32 2.16
N PRO A 246 8.46 -0.79 1.15
CA PRO A 246 7.69 -2.03 1.29
C PRO A 246 8.53 -3.26 1.60
N PHE A 247 9.69 -3.44 0.97
CA PHE A 247 10.53 -4.61 1.23
C PHE A 247 11.09 -4.60 2.67
N ALA A 248 11.58 -3.44 3.13
CA ALA A 248 12.06 -3.30 4.50
C ALA A 248 10.93 -3.43 5.53
N GLN A 249 9.73 -2.99 5.17
CA GLN A 249 8.52 -3.10 5.99
C GLN A 249 8.05 -4.56 6.12
N LEU A 250 8.12 -5.33 5.04
CA LEU A 250 7.85 -6.76 5.04
C LEU A 250 8.77 -7.52 6.01
N LEU A 251 10.08 -7.22 6.00
CA LEU A 251 11.03 -7.81 6.97
C LEU A 251 10.75 -7.38 8.42
N SER A 252 10.29 -6.13 8.62
CA SER A 252 9.89 -5.64 9.95
C SER A 252 8.65 -6.38 10.49
N ILE A 253 7.66 -6.62 9.63
CA ILE A 253 6.48 -7.41 9.97
C ILE A 253 6.90 -8.85 10.28
N GLU A 254 7.72 -9.49 9.43
CA GLU A 254 8.18 -10.86 9.65
C GLU A 254 8.89 -11.02 11.00
N LYS A 255 9.82 -10.12 11.31
CA LYS A 255 10.51 -10.11 12.60
C LYS A 255 9.52 -10.00 13.76
N SER A 256 8.55 -9.08 13.65
CA SER A 256 7.55 -8.84 14.70
C SER A 256 6.63 -10.04 14.88
N VAL A 257 6.24 -10.71 13.80
CA VAL A 257 5.45 -11.95 13.82
C VAL A 257 6.20 -13.06 14.55
N ARG A 258 7.46 -13.31 14.20
CA ARG A 258 8.29 -14.34 14.86
C ARG A 258 8.46 -14.07 16.35
N GLU A 259 8.70 -12.81 16.73
CA GLU A 259 8.79 -12.39 18.13
C GLU A 259 7.44 -12.54 18.87
N ALA A 260 6.33 -12.16 18.26
CA ALA A 260 5.00 -12.25 18.83
C ALA A 260 4.58 -13.71 19.09
N ILE A 261 4.84 -14.62 18.14
CA ILE A 261 4.61 -16.05 18.30
C ILE A 261 5.46 -16.62 19.43
N LYS A 262 6.76 -16.30 19.45
CA LYS A 262 7.68 -16.77 20.50
C LYS A 262 7.26 -16.32 21.90
N ASN A 263 6.71 -15.11 22.00
CA ASN A 263 6.27 -14.53 23.27
C ASN A 263 4.81 -14.88 23.62
N GLY A 264 4.11 -15.67 22.79
CA GLY A 264 2.73 -16.07 23.04
C GLY A 264 1.70 -14.94 22.91
N ILE A 265 2.02 -13.86 22.17
CA ILE A 265 1.10 -12.74 21.93
C ILE A 265 -0.07 -13.17 21.06
N HIS A 266 0.21 -13.97 20.02
CA HIS A 266 -0.79 -14.62 19.19
C HIS A 266 -0.24 -15.95 18.65
N PRO A 267 -1.10 -16.93 18.29
CA PRO A 267 -0.66 -18.15 17.64
C PRO A 267 -0.13 -17.88 16.22
N PRO A 268 0.62 -18.83 15.62
CA PRO A 268 0.89 -18.79 14.18
C PRO A 268 -0.42 -18.71 13.37
N SER A 269 -0.35 -18.08 12.21
CA SER A 269 -1.44 -17.92 11.24
C SER A 269 -0.90 -18.04 9.81
N GLU A 270 -1.79 -18.29 8.86
CA GLU A 270 -1.45 -18.48 7.45
C GLU A 270 -1.20 -17.15 6.72
N LEU A 271 -1.84 -16.06 7.17
CA LEU A 271 -1.69 -14.72 6.62
C LEU A 271 -1.28 -13.69 7.67
N TYR A 272 -0.39 -12.78 7.28
CA TYR A 272 -0.08 -11.55 7.99
C TYR A 272 -0.12 -10.37 7.01
N LEU A 273 -1.02 -9.43 7.24
CA LEU A 273 -1.31 -8.37 6.29
C LEU A 273 -1.01 -7.03 6.93
N ASP A 274 -0.19 -6.19 6.28
CA ASP A 274 -0.05 -4.79 6.70
C ASP A 274 -1.44 -4.12 6.80
N GLN A 275 -1.62 -3.23 7.78
CA GLN A 275 -2.90 -2.56 8.02
C GLN A 275 -3.43 -1.85 6.78
N THR A 276 -2.59 -1.18 6.00
CA THR A 276 -3.04 -0.47 4.79
C THR A 276 -3.44 -1.46 3.70
N PHE A 277 -2.68 -2.53 3.51
CA PHE A 277 -3.00 -3.61 2.58
C PHE A 277 -4.33 -4.29 2.95
N TYR A 278 -4.50 -4.67 4.21
CA TYR A 278 -5.70 -5.32 4.72
C TYR A 278 -6.95 -4.47 4.51
N HIS A 279 -6.89 -3.17 4.83
CA HIS A 279 -8.05 -2.28 4.69
C HIS A 279 -8.43 -1.99 3.24
N SER A 280 -7.47 -2.15 2.32
CA SER A 280 -7.69 -1.99 0.88
C SER A 280 -8.30 -3.21 0.19
N LEU A 281 -8.45 -4.36 0.88
CA LEU A 281 -9.15 -5.52 0.32
C LEU A 281 -10.64 -5.21 0.12
N HIS A 282 -11.21 -5.74 -0.97
CA HIS A 282 -12.64 -5.76 -1.26
C HIS A 282 -13.38 -6.73 -0.35
N LEU A 283 -13.46 -6.40 0.93
CA LEU A 283 -14.20 -7.19 1.91
C LEU A 283 -15.70 -6.89 1.82
N ARG A 284 -16.51 -7.91 2.12
CA ARG A 284 -17.97 -7.76 2.22
C ARG A 284 -18.35 -6.72 3.29
N HIS A 285 -19.43 -5.98 3.05
CA HIS A 285 -19.86 -4.90 3.93
C HIS A 285 -20.23 -5.38 5.35
N ASP A 286 -20.79 -6.58 5.48
CA ASP A 286 -21.15 -7.21 6.76
C ASP A 286 -19.93 -7.75 7.52
N TYR A 287 -18.76 -7.82 6.89
CA TYR A 287 -17.54 -8.26 7.53
C TYR A 287 -16.94 -7.15 8.41
N ASN A 288 -17.00 -7.34 9.72
CA ASN A 288 -16.38 -6.41 10.68
C ASN A 288 -14.85 -6.46 10.59
N LYS A 289 -14.26 -5.65 9.70
CA LYS A 289 -12.82 -5.60 9.45
C LYS A 289 -12.01 -4.94 10.57
N ASN A 290 -12.59 -3.96 11.27
CA ASN A 290 -11.87 -3.16 12.27
C ASN A 290 -11.59 -3.92 13.58
N ASN A 291 -12.38 -4.95 13.89
CA ASN A 291 -12.26 -5.75 15.11
C ASN A 291 -11.50 -7.07 14.91
N ARG A 292 -10.79 -7.24 13.77
CA ARG A 292 -10.01 -8.45 13.52
C ARG A 292 -8.71 -8.48 14.34
N PRO A 293 -8.21 -9.69 14.65
CA PRO A 293 -6.96 -9.84 15.37
C PRO A 293 -5.82 -9.12 14.67
N LYS A 294 -5.07 -8.34 15.45
CA LYS A 294 -3.95 -7.54 14.95
C LYS A 294 -2.91 -7.40 16.04
N ALA A 295 -1.66 -7.22 15.63
CA ALA A 295 -0.55 -6.95 16.52
C ALA A 295 0.28 -5.80 15.98
N ALA A 296 1.00 -5.11 16.87
CA ALA A 296 1.78 -3.94 16.52
C ALA A 296 3.14 -4.35 15.93
N TYR A 297 3.66 -3.53 15.04
CA TYR A 297 5.04 -3.57 14.58
C TYR A 297 5.55 -2.14 14.38
N LYS A 298 6.87 -1.98 14.23
CA LYS A 298 7.50 -0.67 13.98
C LYS A 298 7.77 -0.50 12.48
N PRO A 299 7.07 0.41 11.78
CA PRO A 299 7.43 0.79 10.41
C PRO A 299 8.83 1.37 10.33
N ILE A 300 9.49 1.19 9.19
CA ILE A 300 10.84 1.71 8.98
C ILE A 300 10.85 3.24 8.86
N MET A 301 9.79 3.81 8.30
CA MET A 301 9.71 5.23 7.93
C MET A 301 8.74 6.05 8.78
N SER A 302 8.10 5.44 9.79
CA SER A 302 7.18 6.14 10.68
C SER A 302 7.61 5.94 12.13
N GLU A 303 7.53 7.01 12.93
CA GLU A 303 7.79 6.95 14.36
C GLU A 303 6.65 6.26 15.12
N LYS A 304 5.45 6.26 14.53
CA LYS A 304 4.27 5.65 15.13
C LYS A 304 4.25 4.15 14.86
N PRO A 305 3.87 3.33 15.85
CA PRO A 305 3.62 1.92 15.61
C PRO A 305 2.48 1.75 14.59
N ALA A 306 2.65 0.80 13.68
CA ALA A 306 1.60 0.32 12.80
C ALA A 306 1.13 -1.05 13.27
N HIS A 307 0.15 -1.61 12.60
CA HIS A 307 -0.37 -2.95 12.90
C HIS A 307 -0.30 -3.83 11.67
N TYR A 308 -0.07 -5.12 11.89
CA TYR A 308 -0.42 -6.15 10.93
C TYR A 308 -1.63 -6.93 11.46
N PHE A 309 -2.50 -7.36 10.56
CA PHE A 309 -3.60 -8.26 10.83
C PHE A 309 -3.14 -9.69 10.59
N TYR A 310 -3.58 -10.62 11.42
CA TYR A 310 -3.28 -12.04 11.24
C TYR A 310 -4.58 -12.85 11.17
N ALA A 311 -4.61 -13.82 10.26
CA ALA A 311 -5.81 -14.61 10.02
C ALA A 311 -5.48 -15.93 9.31
N ASP A 312 -6.42 -16.87 9.43
CA ASP A 312 -6.49 -18.01 8.52
C ASP A 312 -6.90 -17.52 7.13
N LEU A 313 -6.30 -18.10 6.09
CA LEU A 313 -6.50 -17.69 4.71
C LEU A 313 -7.98 -17.82 4.29
N GLN A 314 -8.62 -18.93 4.68
CA GLN A 314 -10.01 -19.18 4.34
C GLN A 314 -10.96 -18.12 4.93
N THR A 315 -10.62 -17.55 6.09
CA THR A 315 -11.39 -16.46 6.70
C THR A 315 -11.38 -15.23 5.81
N ILE A 316 -10.24 -14.88 5.21
CA ILE A 316 -10.16 -13.75 4.29
C ILE A 316 -10.88 -14.06 2.99
N VAL A 317 -10.60 -15.20 2.36
CA VAL A 317 -11.20 -15.61 1.08
C VAL A 317 -12.72 -15.63 1.14
N ASN A 318 -13.31 -16.21 2.19
CA ASN A 318 -14.77 -16.28 2.35
C ASN A 318 -15.45 -14.91 2.51
N ASN A 319 -14.69 -13.88 2.85
CA ASN A 319 -15.19 -12.54 3.12
C ASN A 319 -14.75 -11.51 2.06
N LEU A 320 -14.05 -11.93 1.01
CA LEU A 320 -13.90 -11.11 -0.19
C LEU A 320 -15.26 -11.01 -0.91
N LYS A 321 -15.54 -9.85 -1.49
CA LYS A 321 -16.63 -9.72 -2.46
C LYS A 321 -16.25 -10.56 -3.69
N GLY A 322 -17.21 -11.35 -4.19
CA GLY A 322 -17.04 -12.02 -5.48
C GLY A 322 -16.88 -10.97 -6.59
N GLU A 323 -16.25 -11.36 -7.69
CA GLU A 323 -16.31 -10.58 -8.92
C GLU A 323 -17.80 -10.51 -9.35
N GLU A 324 -18.39 -9.32 -9.35
CA GLU A 324 -19.73 -9.07 -9.93
C GLU A 324 -19.65 -8.95 -11.45
#